data_AF-A0A0S2HYC0-F1
#
_entry.id   AF-A0A0S2HYC0-F1
#
_cell.length_a   1.000
_cell.length_b   1.000
_cell.length_c   1.000
_cell.angle_alpha   90.00
_cell.angle_beta   90.00
_cell.angle_gamma   90.00
#
_symmetry.space_group_name_H-M   'P 1'
#
loop_
_entity.id
_entity.type
_entity.pdbx_description
1 polymer ?
#
loop_
_entity_poly.entity_id
_entity_poly.type
_entity_poly.pdbx_seq_one_letter_code
_entity_poly.pdbx_strand_id
1 'polypeptide(L)'
;MHAAGANVGYAGGRNDCAACHSHEGFVETQHTGRDTTAADIPIPTAIACNTCHDDHNTLDFENDGTDYAMRTKEAVTLLIDGTSLDFEGSSNLCASCHQPRRPAPSSDDGSYTITSPHYGPHHGTQATVLEGIGGYELAGSMSYPEPGASTHRTGASCNSCHMSPAADNNSTGGHTFVPNLASCTSCHTDASSFDVNGVQTEVESMLGDLETALINANIIGADGHLLDDSGETLNYGSSLNLTIDEAGAYFNWATVAEDRSMGVHNPAYVKALLQNSIEVFN
;
A
#
# COMPACT_ATOMS: atom_id res chain seq x y z
N MET A 1 -1.73 -7.61 12.85
CA MET A 1 -2.61 -8.04 11.73
C MET A 1 -2.03 -9.23 10.96
N HIS A 2 -0.74 -9.25 10.59
CA HIS A 2 -0.14 -10.37 9.84
C HIS A 2 -0.07 -11.72 10.60
N ALA A 3 0.15 -11.71 11.91
CA ALA A 3 0.22 -12.93 12.74
C ALA A 3 -1.14 -13.38 13.31
N ALA A 4 -2.26 -12.77 12.89
CA ALA A 4 -3.58 -13.16 13.37
C ALA A 4 -4.00 -14.50 12.74
N GLY A 5 -4.34 -15.50 13.56
CA GLY A 5 -4.55 -16.88 13.11
C GLY A 5 -5.60 -17.06 12.01
N ALA A 6 -6.65 -16.23 11.98
CA ALA A 6 -7.66 -16.28 10.92
C ALA A 6 -7.12 -15.83 9.55
N ASN A 7 -6.21 -14.84 9.54
CA ASN A 7 -5.60 -14.32 8.32
C ASN A 7 -4.60 -15.34 7.76
N VAL A 8 -3.80 -15.96 8.63
CA VAL A 8 -2.83 -16.99 8.26
C VAL A 8 -3.54 -18.25 7.75
N GLY A 9 -4.59 -18.71 8.43
CA GLY A 9 -5.33 -19.91 8.03
C GLY A 9 -6.11 -19.76 6.72
N TYR A 10 -6.60 -18.55 6.40
CA TYR A 10 -7.33 -18.30 5.16
C TYR A 10 -6.40 -17.96 3.98
N ALA A 11 -5.60 -16.90 4.10
CA ALA A 11 -4.78 -16.38 3.02
C ALA A 11 -3.43 -17.09 2.94
N GLY A 12 -2.82 -17.40 4.08
CA GLY A 12 -1.48 -18.00 4.13
C GLY A 12 -1.37 -19.37 3.45
N GLY A 13 -2.49 -20.09 3.32
CA GLY A 13 -2.54 -21.41 2.67
C GLY A 13 -2.82 -21.36 1.17
N ARG A 14 -3.28 -20.24 0.62
CA ARG A 14 -3.69 -20.13 -0.79
C ARG A 14 -2.51 -19.74 -1.66
N ASN A 15 -2.37 -20.41 -2.79
CA ASN A 15 -1.26 -20.22 -3.73
C ASN A 15 -0.96 -18.74 -4.06
N ASP A 16 -2.00 -17.98 -4.38
CA ASP A 16 -1.90 -16.59 -4.82
C ASP A 16 -1.81 -15.57 -3.67
N CYS A 17 -1.87 -16.03 -2.41
CA CYS A 17 -1.94 -15.16 -1.24
C CYS A 17 -0.80 -15.45 -0.24
N ALA A 18 -0.32 -16.69 -0.22
CA ALA A 18 0.71 -17.19 0.68
C ALA A 18 1.99 -16.35 0.65
N ALA A 19 2.35 -15.80 -0.52
CA ALA A 19 3.51 -14.93 -0.71
C ALA A 19 3.63 -13.82 0.33
N CYS A 20 2.51 -13.25 0.80
CA CYS A 20 2.49 -12.16 1.78
C CYS A 20 1.87 -12.56 3.14
N HIS A 21 1.24 -13.74 3.22
CA HIS A 21 0.37 -14.12 4.34
C HIS A 21 0.82 -15.37 5.10
N SER A 22 1.93 -16.00 4.72
CA SER A 22 2.57 -17.06 5.50
C SER A 22 4.09 -16.98 5.45
N HIS A 23 4.73 -17.51 6.48
CA HIS A 23 6.19 -17.64 6.51
C HIS A 23 6.69 -18.47 5.33
N GLU A 24 6.11 -19.65 5.12
CA GLU A 24 6.52 -20.59 4.07
C GLU A 24 6.32 -19.98 2.68
N GLY A 25 5.19 -19.29 2.47
CA GLY A 25 4.88 -18.65 1.20
C GLY A 25 5.87 -17.54 0.86
N PHE A 26 6.17 -16.66 1.82
CA PHE A 26 7.14 -15.60 1.62
C PHE A 26 8.55 -16.16 1.35
N VAL A 27 9.00 -17.14 2.13
CA VAL A 27 10.32 -17.76 1.92
C VAL A 27 10.42 -18.41 0.53
N GLU A 28 9.38 -19.12 0.09
CA GLU A 28 9.35 -19.76 -1.21
C GLU A 28 9.41 -18.73 -2.36
N THR A 29 8.61 -17.67 -2.29
CA THR A 29 8.57 -16.65 -3.34
C THR A 29 9.86 -15.85 -3.41
N GLN A 30 10.48 -15.53 -2.28
CA GLN A 30 11.81 -14.91 -2.26
C GLN A 30 12.90 -15.83 -2.83
N HIS A 31 12.83 -17.14 -2.59
CA HIS A 31 13.80 -18.08 -3.15
C HIS A 31 13.62 -18.31 -4.65
N THR A 32 12.37 -18.36 -5.12
CA THR A 32 12.04 -18.69 -6.51
C THR A 32 11.94 -17.49 -7.44
N GLY A 33 11.82 -16.28 -6.89
CA GLY A 33 11.56 -15.06 -7.65
C GLY A 33 10.17 -15.01 -8.31
N ARG A 34 9.22 -15.81 -7.80
CA ARG A 34 7.84 -15.88 -8.31
C ARG A 34 6.88 -15.09 -7.43
N ASP A 35 5.80 -14.63 -8.02
CA ASP A 35 4.76 -13.89 -7.29
C ASP A 35 3.77 -14.79 -6.54
N THR A 36 3.78 -16.09 -6.84
CA THR A 36 2.93 -17.11 -6.22
C THR A 36 3.76 -18.33 -5.82
N THR A 37 3.25 -19.11 -4.88
CA THR A 37 3.89 -20.37 -4.50
C THR A 37 3.69 -21.42 -5.60
N ALA A 38 4.32 -22.58 -5.50
CA ALA A 38 4.15 -23.67 -6.46
C ALA A 38 2.83 -24.43 -6.26
N ALA A 39 2.29 -24.43 -5.04
CA ALA A 39 1.02 -25.04 -4.67
C ALA A 39 0.44 -24.37 -3.40
N ASP A 40 -0.80 -24.70 -3.07
CA ASP A 40 -1.39 -24.35 -1.78
C ASP A 40 -0.54 -24.91 -0.62
N ILE A 41 -0.43 -24.15 0.47
CA ILE A 41 0.32 -24.50 1.68
C ILE A 41 -0.66 -25.08 2.70
N PRO A 42 -0.60 -26.40 3.01
CA PRO A 42 -1.61 -27.03 3.87
C PRO A 42 -1.58 -26.58 5.32
N ILE A 43 -0.40 -26.17 5.81
CA ILE A 43 -0.17 -25.77 7.20
C ILE A 43 0.65 -24.47 7.20
N PRO A 44 0.02 -23.33 6.87
CA PRO A 44 0.72 -22.06 6.84
C PRO A 44 1.03 -21.60 8.26
N THR A 45 2.25 -21.09 8.48
CA THR A 45 2.62 -20.46 9.74
C THR A 45 2.65 -18.94 9.63
N ALA A 46 2.43 -18.29 10.77
CA ALA A 46 2.45 -16.84 10.85
C ALA A 46 3.84 -16.28 10.51
N ILE A 47 3.88 -15.06 9.96
CA ILE A 47 5.13 -14.30 9.82
C ILE A 47 5.87 -14.28 11.16
N ALA A 48 7.14 -14.69 11.12
CA ALA A 48 8.03 -14.85 12.26
C ALA A 48 9.42 -14.28 11.93
N CYS A 49 10.36 -14.32 12.88
CA CYS A 49 11.69 -13.73 12.73
C CYS A 49 12.40 -14.20 11.45
N ASN A 50 12.36 -15.51 11.19
CA ASN A 50 12.98 -16.14 10.02
C ASN A 50 12.24 -15.89 8.70
N THR A 51 11.12 -15.17 8.72
CA THR A 51 10.47 -14.70 7.48
C THR A 51 11.27 -13.56 6.89
N CYS A 52 11.64 -12.58 7.74
CA CYS A 52 12.38 -11.39 7.34
C CYS A 52 13.89 -11.59 7.42
N HIS A 53 14.35 -12.40 8.37
CA HIS A 53 15.76 -12.70 8.60
C HIS A 53 16.13 -14.09 8.09
N ASP A 54 17.37 -14.23 7.65
CA ASP A 54 17.97 -15.46 7.16
C ASP A 54 19.41 -15.59 7.72
N ASP A 55 20.32 -16.15 6.93
CA ASP A 55 21.74 -16.15 7.23
C ASP A 55 22.39 -14.80 6.84
N HIS A 56 23.53 -14.50 7.46
CA HIS A 56 24.35 -13.36 7.06
C HIS A 56 24.93 -13.58 5.65
N ASN A 57 24.73 -12.59 4.78
CA ASN A 57 25.32 -12.56 3.43
C ASN A 57 26.81 -12.17 3.48
N THR A 58 27.23 -11.53 4.57
CA THR A 58 28.63 -11.16 4.83
C THR A 58 28.97 -11.29 6.31
N LEU A 59 30.24 -11.54 6.61
CA LEU A 59 30.79 -11.43 7.96
C LEU A 59 31.79 -10.26 8.08
N ASP A 60 32.00 -9.50 7.00
CA ASP A 60 32.87 -8.33 6.93
C ASP A 60 32.05 -7.04 7.03
N PHE A 61 31.42 -6.85 8.20
CA PHE A 61 30.53 -5.71 8.44
C PHE A 61 31.23 -4.34 8.41
N GLU A 62 32.56 -4.29 8.50
CA GLU A 62 33.33 -3.06 8.40
C GLU A 62 33.34 -2.51 6.96
N ASN A 63 33.43 -3.41 5.97
CA ASN A 63 33.49 -3.04 4.55
C ASN A 63 32.13 -3.13 3.86
N ASP A 64 31.32 -4.13 4.21
CA ASP A 64 30.05 -4.44 3.52
C ASP A 64 28.83 -3.82 4.23
N GLY A 65 29.04 -3.27 5.43
CA GLY A 65 27.99 -2.73 6.28
C GLY A 65 27.13 -3.80 6.96
N THR A 66 26.28 -3.36 7.89
CA THR A 66 25.41 -4.28 8.63
C THR A 66 24.30 -4.83 7.72
N ASP A 67 24.34 -6.13 7.46
CA ASP A 67 23.32 -6.79 6.64
C ASP A 67 22.04 -7.11 7.42
N TYR A 68 22.11 -7.11 8.76
CA TYR A 68 21.08 -7.56 9.71
C TYR A 68 20.54 -8.97 9.41
N ALA A 69 21.32 -9.77 8.68
CA ALA A 69 20.89 -11.04 8.11
C ALA A 69 19.50 -10.94 7.43
N MET A 70 19.25 -9.87 6.67
CA MET A 70 17.96 -9.69 5.99
C MET A 70 17.83 -10.66 4.82
N ARG A 71 16.66 -11.31 4.71
CA ARG A 71 16.36 -12.25 3.63
C ARG A 71 16.46 -11.62 2.24
N THR A 72 16.09 -10.36 2.11
CA THR A 72 16.34 -9.58 0.90
C THR A 72 16.46 -8.09 1.23
N LYS A 73 17.29 -7.41 0.45
CA LYS A 73 17.36 -5.94 0.33
C LYS A 73 17.27 -5.51 -1.14
N GLU A 74 17.07 -6.46 -2.04
CA GLU A 74 17.05 -6.22 -3.49
C GLU A 74 15.81 -5.43 -3.90
N ALA A 75 15.89 -4.73 -5.03
CA ALA A 75 14.76 -4.03 -5.60
C ALA A 75 13.56 -4.99 -5.83
N VAL A 76 12.35 -4.48 -5.61
CA VAL A 76 11.10 -5.23 -5.77
C VAL A 76 10.56 -5.01 -7.18
N THR A 77 10.26 -6.09 -7.89
CA THR A 77 9.48 -6.01 -9.14
C THR A 77 8.00 -5.90 -8.77
N LEU A 78 7.35 -4.82 -9.18
CA LEU A 78 5.97 -4.54 -8.81
C LEU A 78 4.99 -5.49 -9.53
N LEU A 79 4.01 -6.01 -8.79
CA LEU A 79 3.00 -6.94 -9.29
C LEU A 79 2.05 -6.31 -10.32
N ILE A 80 1.93 -4.98 -10.33
CA ILE A 80 0.97 -4.26 -11.17
C ILE A 80 1.42 -4.11 -12.62
N ASP A 81 2.73 -3.99 -12.87
CA ASP A 81 3.27 -3.65 -14.20
C ASP A 81 4.72 -4.14 -14.46
N GLY A 82 5.37 -4.79 -13.48
CA GLY A 82 6.76 -5.22 -13.57
C GLY A 82 7.79 -4.11 -13.37
N THR A 83 7.39 -2.90 -12.99
CA THR A 83 8.31 -1.80 -12.68
C THR A 83 9.21 -2.19 -11.50
N SER A 84 10.51 -1.91 -11.60
CA SER A 84 11.47 -2.14 -10.52
C SER A 84 11.45 -0.97 -9.54
N LEU A 85 11.09 -1.24 -8.28
CA LEU A 85 11.09 -0.29 -7.18
C LEU A 85 12.24 -0.57 -6.22
N ASP A 86 13.08 0.42 -5.96
CA ASP A 86 14.21 0.30 -5.04
C ASP A 86 14.24 1.46 -4.04
N PHE A 87 14.14 1.14 -2.76
CA PHE A 87 14.29 2.04 -1.61
C PHE A 87 15.70 2.02 -1.01
N GLU A 88 16.66 1.41 -1.71
CA GLU A 88 18.09 1.36 -1.38
C GLU A 88 18.37 0.77 0.01
N GLY A 89 17.73 -0.37 0.33
CA GLY A 89 18.05 -1.10 1.55
C GLY A 89 16.91 -1.97 2.10
N SER A 90 16.88 -2.12 3.42
CA SER A 90 15.99 -3.07 4.11
C SER A 90 14.49 -2.78 3.95
N SER A 91 14.11 -1.57 3.52
CA SER A 91 12.71 -1.24 3.26
C SER A 91 12.16 -1.94 2.02
N ASN A 92 13.03 -2.42 1.11
CA ASN A 92 12.59 -3.24 -0.01
C ASN A 92 11.90 -4.53 0.46
N LEU A 93 12.34 -5.11 1.57
CA LEU A 93 11.65 -6.26 2.18
C LEU A 93 10.18 -5.94 2.50
N CYS A 94 9.90 -4.73 2.98
CA CYS A 94 8.53 -4.31 3.27
C CYS A 94 7.71 -4.19 1.99
N ALA A 95 8.30 -3.60 0.94
CA ALA A 95 7.66 -3.40 -0.35
C ALA A 95 7.33 -4.71 -1.08
N SER A 96 8.01 -5.82 -0.78
CA SER A 96 7.68 -7.15 -1.33
C SER A 96 6.23 -7.55 -1.08
N CYS A 97 5.67 -7.15 0.06
CA CYS A 97 4.27 -7.44 0.44
C CYS A 97 3.38 -6.19 0.44
N HIS A 98 3.91 -5.04 0.84
CA HIS A 98 3.19 -3.77 0.89
C HIS A 98 3.22 -3.06 -0.46
N GLN A 99 2.74 -3.78 -1.48
CA GLN A 99 2.50 -3.26 -2.83
C GLN A 99 1.09 -3.65 -3.32
N PRO A 100 0.47 -2.86 -4.22
CA PRO A 100 -0.80 -3.23 -4.85
C PRO A 100 -0.65 -4.46 -5.73
N ARG A 101 -1.75 -5.21 -5.92
CA ARG A 101 -1.79 -6.39 -6.81
C ARG A 101 -2.57 -6.16 -8.10
N ARG A 102 -3.23 -5.01 -8.23
CA ARG A 102 -3.97 -4.63 -9.43
C ARG A 102 -3.55 -3.23 -9.85
N PRO A 103 -3.22 -3.01 -11.15
CA PRO A 103 -2.91 -1.69 -11.64
C PRO A 103 -4.17 -0.80 -11.64
N ALA A 104 -3.93 0.50 -11.73
CA ALA A 104 -4.97 1.49 -12.04
C ALA A 104 -5.72 1.11 -13.34
N PRO A 105 -7.00 1.50 -13.49
CA PRO A 105 -7.75 1.19 -14.69
C PRO A 105 -7.12 1.82 -15.94
N SER A 106 -7.30 1.17 -17.09
CA SER A 106 -6.93 1.71 -18.40
C SER A 106 -8.04 1.43 -19.40
N SER A 107 -8.20 2.31 -20.38
CA SER A 107 -9.21 2.19 -21.43
C SER A 107 -8.76 2.91 -22.71
N ASP A 108 -9.10 2.32 -23.86
CA ASP A 108 -8.85 2.91 -25.18
C ASP A 108 -10.01 3.79 -25.67
N ASP A 109 -11.23 3.55 -25.18
CA ASP A 109 -12.46 4.24 -25.62
C ASP A 109 -13.03 5.20 -24.56
N GLY A 110 -12.35 5.33 -23.42
CA GLY A 110 -12.76 6.19 -22.30
C GLY A 110 -13.82 5.57 -21.40
N SER A 111 -14.21 4.31 -21.63
CA SER A 111 -15.15 3.57 -20.77
C SER A 111 -14.45 2.45 -19.98
N TYR A 112 -14.97 2.13 -18.81
CA TYR A 112 -14.45 1.05 -17.97
C TYR A 112 -15.59 0.29 -17.29
N THR A 113 -15.57 -1.04 -17.39
CA THR A 113 -16.59 -1.91 -16.76
C THR A 113 -15.99 -2.64 -15.57
N ILE A 114 -16.55 -2.37 -14.39
CA ILE A 114 -16.20 -3.09 -13.16
C ILE A 114 -17.15 -4.28 -12.99
N THR A 115 -16.59 -5.50 -12.90
CA THR A 115 -17.36 -6.75 -12.74
C THR A 115 -17.03 -7.52 -11.46
N SER A 116 -16.20 -6.95 -10.59
CA SER A 116 -15.80 -7.57 -9.33
C SER A 116 -16.18 -6.67 -8.15
N PRO A 117 -16.88 -7.20 -7.13
CA PRO A 117 -17.16 -6.45 -5.91
C PRO A 117 -15.91 -6.10 -5.09
N HIS A 118 -14.77 -6.67 -5.45
CA HIS A 118 -13.47 -6.41 -4.82
C HIS A 118 -12.55 -5.64 -5.75
N TYR A 119 -13.09 -4.85 -6.68
CA TYR A 119 -12.29 -3.99 -7.54
C TYR A 119 -11.59 -2.90 -6.70
N GLY A 120 -10.42 -2.47 -7.16
CA GLY A 120 -9.47 -1.66 -6.40
C GLY A 120 -8.05 -2.24 -6.46
N PRO A 121 -7.06 -1.59 -5.80
CA PRO A 121 -5.65 -1.97 -5.88
C PRO A 121 -5.32 -3.31 -5.20
N HIS A 122 -6.27 -3.88 -4.46
CA HIS A 122 -6.15 -5.14 -3.72
C HIS A 122 -5.13 -5.02 -2.56
N HIS A 123 -5.36 -4.03 -1.69
CA HIS A 123 -4.61 -3.72 -0.47
C HIS A 123 -3.12 -3.44 -0.72
N GLY A 124 -2.41 -3.06 0.36
CA GLY A 124 -0.94 -2.98 0.32
C GLY A 124 -0.39 -1.79 -0.47
N THR A 125 -1.11 -0.69 -0.65
CA THR A 125 -0.66 0.41 -1.54
C THR A 125 0.52 1.24 -1.03
N GLN A 126 1.10 0.89 0.13
CA GLN A 126 2.05 1.75 0.84
C GLN A 126 3.33 2.03 0.05
N ALA A 127 3.93 1.02 -0.59
CA ALA A 127 5.18 1.23 -1.33
C ALA A 127 4.97 2.13 -2.55
N THR A 128 3.89 1.93 -3.31
CA THR A 128 3.61 2.74 -4.49
C THR A 128 3.17 4.16 -4.12
N VAL A 129 2.41 4.34 -3.04
CA VAL A 129 2.06 5.68 -2.53
C VAL A 129 3.30 6.42 -2.04
N LEU A 130 4.18 5.78 -1.27
CA LEU A 130 5.44 6.37 -0.81
C LEU A 130 6.31 6.84 -1.99
N GLU A 131 6.40 6.00 -3.03
CA GLU A 131 7.11 6.34 -4.26
C GLU A 131 6.39 7.42 -5.08
N GLY A 132 5.07 7.53 -5.01
CA GLY A 132 4.28 8.47 -5.83
C GLY A 132 3.88 7.89 -7.19
N ILE A 133 3.54 6.60 -7.23
CA ILE A 133 3.10 5.88 -8.43
C ILE A 133 1.90 4.97 -8.09
N GLY A 134 1.35 4.29 -9.11
CA GLY A 134 0.34 3.23 -8.96
C GLY A 134 -1.10 3.72 -8.77
N GLY A 135 -1.31 5.01 -8.47
CA GLY A 135 -2.62 5.65 -8.58
C GLY A 135 -2.99 5.97 -10.04
N TYR A 136 -4.24 6.36 -10.26
CA TYR A 136 -4.71 6.84 -11.56
C TYR A 136 -4.59 8.38 -11.61
N GLU A 137 -3.62 8.90 -12.36
CA GLU A 137 -3.35 10.34 -12.43
C GLU A 137 -4.36 11.08 -13.32
N LEU A 138 -5.38 11.68 -12.69
CA LEU A 138 -6.41 12.47 -13.34
C LEU A 138 -5.92 13.87 -13.67
N ALA A 139 -6.31 14.37 -14.83
CA ALA A 139 -6.18 15.80 -15.12
C ALA A 139 -7.04 16.59 -14.12
N GLY A 140 -6.49 17.67 -13.57
CA GLY A 140 -7.18 18.51 -12.59
C GLY A 140 -6.35 19.71 -12.17
N SER A 141 -6.78 20.37 -11.10
CA SER A 141 -6.16 21.61 -10.61
C SER A 141 -4.82 21.39 -9.91
N MET A 142 -4.53 20.18 -9.42
CA MET A 142 -3.27 19.85 -8.77
C MET A 142 -2.33 19.08 -9.71
N SER A 143 -1.06 19.49 -9.72
CA SER A 143 0.01 18.76 -10.40
C SER A 143 0.51 17.60 -9.54
N TYR A 144 0.77 16.45 -10.16
CA TYR A 144 1.47 15.35 -9.51
C TYR A 144 2.96 15.67 -9.35
N PRO A 145 3.57 15.37 -8.17
CA PRO A 145 5.01 15.41 -8.03
C PRO A 145 5.66 14.30 -8.86
N GLU A 146 6.93 14.48 -9.23
CA GLU A 146 7.70 13.42 -9.87
C GLU A 146 7.81 12.18 -8.97
N PRO A 147 7.76 10.97 -9.53
CA PRO A 147 8.03 9.74 -8.79
C PRO A 147 9.36 9.79 -8.03
N GLY A 148 9.37 9.26 -6.81
CA GLY A 148 10.52 9.23 -5.91
C GLY A 148 10.83 10.56 -5.22
N ALA A 149 10.09 11.65 -5.51
CA ALA A 149 10.43 12.98 -4.99
C ALA A 149 9.99 13.25 -3.54
N SER A 150 9.19 12.38 -2.92
CA SER A 150 8.73 12.57 -1.54
C SER A 150 9.90 12.60 -0.56
N THR A 151 9.94 13.60 0.33
CA THR A 151 10.99 13.68 1.37
C THR A 151 10.97 12.46 2.30
N HIS A 152 9.80 11.87 2.55
CA HIS A 152 9.69 10.64 3.34
C HIS A 152 10.23 9.40 2.60
N ARG A 153 10.43 9.51 1.28
CA ARG A 153 11.08 8.51 0.43
C ARG A 153 12.58 8.77 0.26
N THR A 154 13.02 10.02 0.12
CA THR A 154 14.44 10.35 -0.14
C THR A 154 15.26 10.56 1.13
N GLY A 155 14.62 11.02 2.21
CA GLY A 155 15.27 11.30 3.50
C GLY A 155 14.94 10.30 4.61
N ALA A 156 13.98 9.41 4.36
CA ALA A 156 13.56 8.35 5.26
C ALA A 156 13.07 7.15 4.43
N SER A 157 12.70 6.07 5.12
CA SER A 157 12.03 4.93 4.50
C SER A 157 11.19 4.19 5.55
N CYS A 158 10.59 3.05 5.18
CA CYS A 158 9.67 2.29 6.02
C CYS A 158 10.21 2.05 7.44
N ASN A 159 11.45 1.57 7.55
CA ASN A 159 12.09 1.25 8.82
C ASN A 159 12.40 2.48 9.69
N SER A 160 12.57 3.68 9.09
CA SER A 160 12.88 4.91 9.82
C SER A 160 11.73 5.33 10.74
N CYS A 161 10.50 5.05 10.32
CA CYS A 161 9.28 5.39 11.07
C CYS A 161 8.70 4.17 11.81
N HIS A 162 8.58 3.02 11.13
CA HIS A 162 7.90 1.84 11.66
C HIS A 162 8.80 0.98 12.55
N MET A 163 10.12 1.03 12.37
CA MET A 163 11.10 0.29 13.15
C MET A 163 12.06 1.21 13.92
N SER A 164 11.59 2.42 14.25
CA SER A 164 12.32 3.34 15.15
C SER A 164 12.54 2.71 16.53
N PRO A 165 13.37 3.28 17.41
CA PRO A 165 13.60 2.71 18.74
C PRO A 165 12.28 2.39 19.48
N ALA A 166 12.19 1.16 20.00
CA ALA A 166 10.99 0.69 20.67
C ALA A 166 10.68 1.55 21.90
N ALA A 167 9.40 1.85 22.12
CA ALA A 167 8.96 2.41 23.39
C ALA A 167 9.20 1.41 24.53
N ASP A 168 9.41 1.90 25.76
CA ASP A 168 9.72 1.06 26.94
C ASP A 168 8.68 -0.04 27.19
N ASN A 169 7.42 0.21 26.83
CA ASN A 169 6.31 -0.73 26.96
C ASN A 169 6.11 -1.64 25.72
N ASN A 170 7.00 -1.54 24.72
CA ASN A 170 6.95 -2.25 23.45
C ASN A 170 5.62 -2.09 22.69
N SER A 171 4.99 -0.91 22.77
CA SER A 171 3.74 -0.61 22.04
C SER A 171 3.96 0.04 20.67
N THR A 172 5.12 0.66 20.44
CA THR A 172 5.52 1.32 19.19
C THR A 172 7.01 1.14 18.94
N GLY A 173 7.46 1.31 17.69
CA GLY A 173 8.83 1.10 17.25
C GLY A 173 9.26 -0.37 17.27
N GLY A 174 10.53 -0.64 17.01
CA GLY A 174 11.13 -1.96 16.95
C GLY A 174 10.36 -2.90 16.02
N HIS A 175 10.16 -4.14 16.47
CA HIS A 175 9.41 -5.16 15.72
C HIS A 175 7.89 -5.13 16.01
N THR A 176 7.38 -4.04 16.60
CA THR A 176 5.91 -3.80 16.62
C THR A 176 5.41 -3.34 15.25
N PHE A 177 6.30 -2.71 14.46
CA PHE A 177 6.02 -2.05 13.20
C PHE A 177 5.00 -0.90 13.29
N VAL A 178 4.64 -0.49 14.50
CA VAL A 178 3.76 0.66 14.75
C VAL A 178 4.66 1.90 14.88
N PRO A 179 4.42 2.96 14.10
CA PRO A 179 5.24 4.17 14.19
C PRO A 179 5.26 4.77 15.59
N ASN A 180 6.42 5.30 15.96
CA ASN A 180 6.58 6.11 17.18
C ASN A 180 6.63 7.59 16.79
N LEU A 181 5.92 8.46 17.51
CA LEU A 181 5.97 9.92 17.31
C LEU A 181 7.40 10.46 17.43
N ALA A 182 8.24 9.85 18.28
CA ALA A 182 9.64 10.21 18.42
C ALA A 182 10.47 10.03 17.13
N SER A 183 10.00 9.24 16.16
CA SER A 183 10.63 9.12 14.84
C SER A 183 10.47 10.41 14.03
N CYS A 184 9.32 11.07 14.17
CA CYS A 184 8.99 12.30 13.45
C CYS A 184 9.83 13.48 13.94
N THR A 185 10.16 13.55 15.24
CA THR A 185 10.85 14.70 15.84
C THR A 185 12.30 14.86 15.41
N SER A 186 12.88 13.85 14.76
CA SER A 186 14.20 13.93 14.12
C SER A 186 14.24 14.94 12.95
N CYS A 187 13.11 15.13 12.26
CA CYS A 187 12.96 16.08 11.14
C CYS A 187 11.91 17.17 11.41
N HIS A 188 10.91 16.88 12.24
CA HIS A 188 9.82 17.78 12.62
C HIS A 188 9.89 18.12 14.10
N THR A 189 10.76 19.07 14.48
CA THR A 189 11.12 19.35 15.89
C THR A 189 9.92 19.66 16.80
N ASP A 190 8.85 20.22 16.25
CA ASP A 190 7.66 20.65 17.00
C ASP A 190 6.48 19.65 16.86
N ALA A 191 6.71 18.47 16.27
CA ALA A 191 5.66 17.46 16.10
C ALA A 191 5.18 16.95 17.46
N SER A 192 3.90 17.19 17.75
CA SER A 192 3.19 16.70 18.94
C SER A 192 2.17 15.61 18.63
N SER A 193 1.95 15.31 17.35
CA SER A 193 1.11 14.24 16.83
C SER A 193 1.63 13.79 15.46
N PHE A 194 1.06 12.71 14.91
CA PHE A 194 1.32 12.28 13.53
C PHE A 194 0.69 13.22 12.48
N ASP A 195 -0.24 14.08 12.90
CA ASP A 195 -0.89 15.09 12.06
C ASP A 195 -0.02 16.35 11.93
N VAL A 196 1.19 16.16 11.42
CA VAL A 196 2.15 17.24 11.22
C VAL A 196 1.61 18.21 10.16
N ASN A 197 1.49 19.49 10.52
CA ASN A 197 0.91 20.55 9.68
C ASN A 197 -0.54 20.32 9.24
N GLY A 198 -1.30 19.43 9.91
CA GLY A 198 -2.70 19.17 9.56
C GLY A 198 -2.89 18.26 8.33
N VAL A 199 -1.85 17.57 7.87
CA VAL A 199 -1.92 16.70 6.68
C VAL A 199 -2.94 15.58 6.81
N GLN A 200 -2.98 14.88 7.94
CA GLN A 200 -3.93 13.78 8.14
C GLN A 200 -5.36 14.31 8.21
N THR A 201 -5.56 15.43 8.90
CA THR A 201 -6.87 16.10 8.98
C THR A 201 -7.36 16.52 7.59
N GLU A 202 -6.49 17.10 6.76
CA GLU A 202 -6.84 17.54 5.41
C GLU A 202 -7.16 16.35 4.50
N VAL A 203 -6.33 15.30 4.52
CA VAL A 203 -6.54 14.09 3.71
C VAL A 203 -7.79 13.33 4.13
N GLU A 204 -8.09 13.25 5.43
CA GLU A 204 -9.34 12.66 5.93
C GLU A 204 -10.56 13.43 5.42
N SER A 205 -10.51 14.77 5.41
CA SER A 205 -11.58 15.60 4.82
C SER A 205 -11.75 15.31 3.33
N MET A 206 -10.66 15.28 2.57
CA MET A 206 -10.70 15.04 1.12
C MET A 206 -11.20 13.62 0.78
N LEU A 207 -10.84 12.61 1.59
CA LEU A 207 -11.39 11.26 1.46
C LEU A 207 -12.92 11.26 1.66
N GLY A 208 -13.42 11.99 2.65
CA GLY A 208 -14.86 12.13 2.91
C GLY A 208 -15.61 12.89 1.81
N ASP A 209 -14.98 13.93 1.24
CA ASP A 209 -15.54 14.68 0.11
C ASP A 209 -15.64 13.79 -1.14
N LEU A 210 -14.59 13.02 -1.44
CA LEU A 210 -14.58 12.08 -2.57
C LEU A 210 -15.56 10.92 -2.34
N GLU A 211 -15.63 10.36 -1.13
CA GLU A 211 -16.63 9.34 -0.78
C GLU A 211 -18.05 9.86 -1.03
N THR A 212 -18.34 11.10 -0.60
CA THR A 212 -19.63 11.73 -0.83
C THR A 212 -19.93 11.90 -2.32
N ALA A 213 -18.94 12.30 -3.13
CA ALA A 213 -19.08 12.42 -4.57
C ALA A 213 -19.38 11.06 -5.24
N LEU A 214 -18.65 10.00 -4.84
CA LEU A 214 -18.86 8.63 -5.34
C LEU A 214 -20.25 8.08 -4.97
N ILE A 215 -20.74 8.38 -3.77
CA ILE A 215 -22.11 8.02 -3.35
C ILE A 215 -23.15 8.75 -4.21
N ASN A 216 -22.99 10.06 -4.40
CA ASN A 216 -23.92 10.86 -5.19
C ASN A 216 -23.97 10.41 -6.67
N ALA A 217 -22.85 9.89 -7.18
CA ALA A 217 -22.75 9.30 -8.52
C ALA A 217 -23.30 7.86 -8.63
N ASN A 218 -23.78 7.27 -7.53
CA ASN A 218 -24.16 5.84 -7.43
C ASN A 218 -23.02 4.87 -7.82
N ILE A 219 -21.76 5.25 -7.59
CA ILE A 219 -20.61 4.36 -7.80
C ILE A 219 -20.45 3.43 -6.59
N ILE A 220 -20.65 3.96 -5.39
CA ILE A 220 -20.67 3.21 -4.13
C ILE A 220 -21.95 3.50 -3.34
N GLY A 221 -22.36 2.53 -2.52
CA GLY A 221 -23.41 2.71 -1.53
C GLY A 221 -22.91 3.47 -0.29
N ALA A 222 -23.84 3.83 0.59
CA ALA A 222 -23.51 4.47 1.88
C ALA A 222 -22.72 3.56 2.84
N ASP A 223 -22.58 2.28 2.51
CA ASP A 223 -21.74 1.29 3.20
C ASP A 223 -20.33 1.18 2.59
N GLY A 224 -20.03 1.96 1.55
CA GLY A 224 -18.75 1.96 0.83
C GLY A 224 -18.59 0.82 -0.18
N HIS A 225 -19.60 -0.03 -0.39
CA HIS A 225 -19.55 -1.08 -1.39
C HIS A 225 -19.89 -0.55 -2.78
N LEU A 226 -19.19 -1.01 -3.81
CA LEU A 226 -19.52 -0.73 -5.20
C LEU A 226 -20.97 -1.11 -5.50
N LEU A 227 -21.68 -0.26 -6.24
CA LEU A 227 -23.00 -0.58 -6.78
C LEU A 227 -22.86 -1.14 -8.20
N ASP A 228 -23.91 -1.78 -8.73
CA ASP A 228 -24.05 -2.10 -10.14
C ASP A 228 -24.92 -1.07 -10.87
N ASP A 229 -25.07 -1.21 -12.20
CA ASP A 229 -25.84 -0.27 -13.03
C ASP A 229 -27.33 -0.14 -12.62
N SER A 230 -27.85 -1.06 -11.80
CA SER A 230 -29.21 -0.99 -11.26
C SER A 230 -29.31 -0.25 -9.91
N GLY A 231 -28.17 0.14 -9.33
CA GLY A 231 -28.07 0.79 -8.03
C GLY A 231 -28.08 -0.18 -6.84
N GLU A 232 -27.95 -1.49 -7.09
CA GLU A 232 -27.81 -2.51 -6.05
C GLU A 232 -26.34 -2.80 -5.77
N THR A 233 -26.01 -3.40 -4.63
CA THR A 233 -24.62 -3.80 -4.35
C THR A 233 -24.08 -4.71 -5.46
N LEU A 234 -22.92 -4.34 -6.01
CA LEU A 234 -22.24 -5.09 -7.06
C LEU A 234 -21.96 -6.52 -6.59
N ASN A 235 -22.26 -7.50 -7.44
CA ASN A 235 -22.01 -8.91 -7.18
C ASN A 235 -21.40 -9.58 -8.41
N TYR A 236 -20.82 -10.77 -8.22
CA TYR A 236 -20.35 -11.55 -9.37
C TYR A 236 -21.53 -11.87 -10.31
N GLY A 237 -21.42 -11.42 -11.56
CA GLY A 237 -22.48 -11.56 -12.57
C GLY A 237 -23.29 -10.29 -12.84
N SER A 238 -23.10 -9.22 -12.06
CA SER A 238 -23.50 -7.86 -12.43
C SER A 238 -22.29 -7.00 -12.80
N SER A 239 -22.55 -5.78 -13.27
CA SER A 239 -21.52 -4.84 -13.74
C SER A 239 -21.87 -3.41 -13.37
N LEU A 240 -20.83 -2.60 -13.20
CA LEU A 240 -20.90 -1.16 -13.13
C LEU A 240 -20.12 -0.58 -14.31
N ASN A 241 -20.81 0.16 -15.17
CA ASN A 241 -20.21 0.82 -16.33
C ASN A 241 -19.95 2.29 -16.02
N LEU A 242 -18.68 2.68 -16.06
CA LEU A 242 -18.22 4.03 -15.75
C LEU A 242 -17.45 4.63 -16.93
N THR A 243 -17.29 5.95 -16.91
CA THR A 243 -16.16 6.57 -17.62
C THR A 243 -14.84 6.13 -16.97
N ILE A 244 -13.76 6.18 -17.72
CA ILE A 244 -12.43 5.82 -17.21
C ILE A 244 -12.02 6.73 -16.04
N ASP A 245 -12.43 8.01 -16.06
CA ASP A 245 -12.09 8.97 -15.02
C ASP A 245 -12.88 8.73 -13.72
N GLU A 246 -14.15 8.32 -13.81
CA GLU A 246 -14.94 7.88 -12.65
C GLU A 246 -14.36 6.60 -12.02
N ALA A 247 -13.96 5.63 -12.85
CA ALA A 247 -13.30 4.42 -12.38
C ALA A 247 -11.94 4.72 -11.74
N GLY A 248 -11.18 5.66 -12.31
CA GLY A 248 -9.93 6.17 -11.77
C GLY A 248 -10.11 6.89 -10.44
N ALA A 249 -11.14 7.74 -10.32
CA ALA A 249 -11.47 8.44 -9.09
C ALA A 249 -11.81 7.47 -7.94
N TYR A 250 -12.62 6.44 -8.21
CA TYR A 250 -12.86 5.36 -7.25
C TYR A 250 -11.58 4.62 -6.87
N PHE A 251 -10.75 4.28 -7.87
CA PHE A 251 -9.49 3.56 -7.64
C PHE A 251 -8.53 4.37 -6.74
N ASN A 252 -8.47 5.69 -6.92
CA ASN A 252 -7.69 6.60 -6.09
C ASN A 252 -8.21 6.67 -4.66
N TRP A 253 -9.53 6.79 -4.47
CA TRP A 253 -10.16 6.74 -3.15
C TRP A 253 -9.78 5.44 -2.42
N ALA A 254 -9.93 4.30 -3.08
CA ALA A 254 -9.56 2.99 -2.53
C ALA A 254 -8.05 2.92 -2.22
N THR A 255 -7.20 3.44 -3.10
CA THR A 255 -5.74 3.45 -2.93
C THR A 255 -5.31 4.20 -1.67
N VAL A 256 -5.86 5.39 -1.45
CA VAL A 256 -5.53 6.22 -0.30
C VAL A 256 -6.16 5.68 0.98
N ALA A 257 -7.39 5.17 0.92
CA ALA A 257 -8.04 4.53 2.07
C ALA A 257 -7.29 3.27 2.54
N GLU A 258 -6.76 2.47 1.60
CA GLU A 258 -6.00 1.25 1.90
C GLU A 258 -4.54 1.49 2.30
N ASP A 259 -3.98 2.65 1.94
CA ASP A 259 -2.65 3.08 2.37
C ASP A 259 -2.60 3.27 3.90
N ARG A 260 -3.71 3.78 4.49
CA ARG A 260 -3.92 3.95 5.94
C ARG A 260 -2.94 4.89 6.66
N SER A 261 -2.10 5.63 5.92
CA SER A 261 -1.23 6.64 6.51
C SER A 261 -1.91 8.01 6.66
N MET A 262 -3.13 8.17 6.11
CA MET A 262 -3.80 9.47 5.94
C MET A 262 -2.87 10.47 5.21
N GLY A 263 -2.23 10.00 4.15
CA GLY A 263 -1.37 10.79 3.28
C GLY A 263 0.06 11.01 3.79
N VAL A 264 0.42 10.56 4.99
CA VAL A 264 1.77 10.74 5.54
C VAL A 264 2.84 10.13 4.64
N HIS A 265 2.61 8.99 3.98
CA HIS A 265 3.62 8.40 3.09
C HIS A 265 4.05 9.34 1.95
N ASN A 266 3.10 10.06 1.33
CA ASN A 266 3.41 11.03 0.28
C ASN A 266 2.33 12.13 0.21
N PRO A 267 2.45 13.19 1.04
CA PRO A 267 1.37 14.17 1.20
C PRO A 267 1.01 14.89 -0.10
N ALA A 268 2.00 15.23 -0.92
CA ALA A 268 1.76 15.97 -2.16
C ALA A 268 1.05 15.10 -3.21
N TYR A 269 1.51 13.86 -3.40
CA TYR A 269 0.89 12.92 -4.34
C TYR A 269 -0.53 12.56 -3.93
N VAL A 270 -0.76 12.24 -2.65
CA VAL A 270 -2.08 11.85 -2.14
C VAL A 270 -3.09 12.99 -2.28
N LYS A 271 -2.70 14.23 -1.95
CA LYS A 271 -3.58 15.39 -2.14
C LYS A 271 -3.92 15.61 -3.62
N ALA A 272 -2.95 15.48 -4.52
CA ALA A 272 -3.20 15.59 -5.96
C ALA A 272 -4.16 14.49 -6.47
N LEU A 273 -3.99 13.24 -6.03
CA LEU A 273 -4.91 12.14 -6.36
C LEU A 273 -6.34 12.46 -5.91
N LEU A 274 -6.52 12.86 -4.64
CA LEU A 274 -7.85 13.12 -4.09
C LEU A 274 -8.50 14.36 -4.72
N GLN A 275 -7.79 15.48 -4.83
CA GLN A 275 -8.34 16.72 -5.38
C GLN A 275 -8.79 16.56 -6.83
N ASN A 276 -7.93 15.98 -7.68
CA ASN A 276 -8.26 15.79 -9.09
C ASN A 276 -9.39 14.74 -9.25
N SER A 277 -9.48 13.75 -8.34
CA SER A 277 -10.60 12.79 -8.31
C SER A 277 -11.93 13.44 -7.92
N ILE A 278 -11.93 14.39 -6.99
CA ILE A 278 -13.14 15.15 -6.61
C ILE A 278 -13.62 15.99 -7.81
N GLU A 279 -12.70 16.57 -8.57
CA GLU A 279 -13.03 17.42 -9.72
C GLU A 279 -13.71 16.69 -10.88
N VAL A 280 -13.61 15.36 -10.96
CA VAL A 280 -14.36 14.54 -11.92
C VAL A 280 -15.87 14.71 -11.76
N PHE A 281 -16.34 15.01 -10.55
CA PHE A 281 -17.77 15.08 -10.20
C PHE A 281 -18.34 16.50 -10.11
N ASN A 282 -17.55 17.51 -10.51
CA ASN A 282 -17.92 18.94 -10.42
C ASN A 282 -18.41 19.55 -11.75
#